data_AF-A0A5M3XUE4-F1
#
_entry.id   AF-A0A5M3XUE4-F1
#
_cell.length_a   1.000
_cell.length_b   1.000
_cell.length_c   1.000
_cell.angle_alpha   90.00
_cell.angle_beta   90.00
_cell.angle_gamma   90.00
#
_symmetry.space_group_name_H-M   'P 1'
#
loop_
_entity.id
_entity.type
_entity.pdbx_description
1 polymer ?
#
loop_
_entity_poly.entity_id
_entity_poly.type
_entity_poly.pdbx_seq_one_letter_code
_entity_poly.pdbx_strand_id
1 'polypeptide(L)'
;MIGDESLPCFAHVAASRVAIEAAVTSCRWLDPNISTPERLLLVAAGGRYSALQDKKAADCLPASVSYAAGAKAAAQNRYDETLRHIAETGIKEAFDRRGDPSHYVWNDGATKVPLKFNITSEVAKWFPDLPAIYQTGSGAVHSVPWQLADAVAESDTAFSGYRVRPSILGIGAAVDAVLVACSTV
;
A
#
# COMPACT_ATOMS: atom_id res chain seq x y z
N MET A 1 25.76 -1.81 34.63
CA MET A 1 25.66 -0.91 33.46
C MET A 1 24.57 -1.47 32.58
N ILE A 2 23.46 -0.75 32.43
CA ILE A 2 22.37 -1.10 31.51
C ILE A 2 22.89 -0.77 30.12
N GLY A 3 23.25 -1.80 29.36
CA GLY A 3 23.77 -1.68 28.00
C GLY A 3 22.65 -1.29 27.04
N ASP A 4 22.98 -0.38 26.15
CA ASP A 4 22.14 0.17 25.08
C ASP A 4 21.40 -0.94 24.29
N GLU A 5 20.12 -1.15 24.61
CA GLU A 5 19.23 -2.12 23.95
C GLU A 5 18.75 -1.57 22.60
N SER A 6 19.59 -1.62 21.57
CA SER A 6 19.16 -1.26 20.22
C SER A 6 18.40 -2.42 19.56
N LEU A 7 17.10 -2.28 19.39
CA LEU A 7 16.24 -3.17 18.57
C LEU A 7 16.44 -2.91 17.07
N PRO A 8 16.24 -3.91 16.20
CA PRO A 8 16.39 -3.73 14.75
C PRO A 8 15.38 -2.70 14.21
N CYS A 9 15.89 -1.62 13.58
CA CYS A 9 15.08 -0.54 13.04
C CYS A 9 14.84 -0.75 11.54
N PHE A 10 13.79 -1.50 11.21
CA PHE A 10 13.29 -1.71 9.84
C PHE A 10 12.51 -0.51 9.29
N ALA A 11 12.39 0.57 10.05
CA ALA A 11 11.53 1.71 9.73
C ALA A 11 11.88 2.36 8.39
N HIS A 12 13.16 2.40 8.01
CA HIS A 12 13.60 2.99 6.74
C HIS A 12 13.22 2.13 5.53
N VAL A 13 13.29 0.80 5.63
CA VAL A 13 12.85 -0.12 4.56
C VAL A 13 11.33 -0.09 4.39
N ALA A 14 10.60 -0.04 5.52
CA ALA A 14 9.16 0.15 5.50
C ALA A 14 8.78 1.52 4.90
N ALA A 15 9.49 2.59 5.24
CA ALA A 15 9.27 3.92 4.67
C ALA A 15 9.56 3.96 3.15
N SER A 16 10.67 3.37 2.69
CA SER A 16 10.97 3.24 1.25
C SER A 16 9.87 2.48 0.51
N ARG A 17 9.37 1.37 1.07
CA ARG A 17 8.24 0.63 0.50
C ARG A 17 7.02 1.52 0.34
N VAL A 18 6.62 2.23 1.39
CA VAL A 18 5.46 3.14 1.35
C VAL A 18 5.64 4.24 0.30
N ALA A 19 6.84 4.83 0.18
CA ALA A 19 7.13 5.83 -0.84
C ALA A 19 6.94 5.28 -2.26
N ILE A 20 7.40 4.04 -2.53
CA ILE A 20 7.21 3.37 -3.83
C ILE A 20 5.72 3.08 -4.08
N GLU A 21 4.99 2.59 -3.07
CA GLU A 21 3.55 2.33 -3.18
C GLU A 21 2.76 3.61 -3.50
N ALA A 22 3.12 4.71 -2.84
CA ALA A 22 2.55 6.02 -3.11
C ALA A 22 2.86 6.49 -4.54
N ALA A 23 4.12 6.38 -4.98
CA ALA A 23 4.54 6.76 -6.32
C ALA A 23 3.77 5.99 -7.41
N VAL A 24 3.66 4.66 -7.29
CA VAL A 24 2.86 3.83 -8.21
C VAL A 24 1.38 4.24 -8.19
N THR A 25 0.82 4.48 -7.01
CA THR A 25 -0.58 4.88 -6.87
C THR A 25 -0.84 6.22 -7.55
N SER A 26 0.08 7.19 -7.40
CA SER A 26 0.04 8.46 -8.10
C SER A 26 0.10 8.29 -9.62
N CYS A 27 1.07 7.52 -10.15
CA CYS A 27 1.15 7.23 -11.59
C CYS A 27 -0.15 6.60 -12.11
N ARG A 28 -0.72 5.65 -11.36
CA ARG A 28 -1.97 4.99 -11.73
C ARG A 28 -3.16 5.95 -11.77
N TRP A 29 -3.29 6.85 -10.79
CA TRP A 29 -4.40 7.83 -10.76
C TRP A 29 -4.24 8.94 -11.80
N LEU A 30 -3.01 9.27 -12.17
CA LEU A 30 -2.67 10.38 -13.03
C LEU A 30 -2.25 9.95 -14.44
N ASP A 31 -2.36 8.65 -14.78
CA ASP A 31 -1.98 8.10 -16.09
C ASP A 31 -2.62 8.94 -17.21
N PRO A 32 -1.84 9.62 -18.07
CA PRO A 32 -2.38 10.50 -19.10
C PRO A 32 -3.12 9.72 -20.20
N ASN A 33 -2.89 8.42 -20.32
CA ASN A 33 -3.42 7.58 -21.39
C ASN A 33 -4.81 6.99 -21.08
N ILE A 34 -5.31 7.15 -19.85
CA ILE A 34 -6.63 6.67 -19.46
C ILE A 34 -7.66 7.80 -19.47
N SER A 35 -8.92 7.42 -19.67
CA SER A 35 -10.02 8.38 -19.73
C SER A 35 -10.33 8.99 -18.35
N THR A 36 -10.99 10.15 -18.32
CA THR A 36 -11.48 10.75 -17.07
C THR A 36 -12.40 9.82 -16.28
N PRO A 37 -13.39 9.13 -16.89
CA PRO A 37 -14.18 8.10 -16.22
C PRO A 37 -13.32 7.02 -15.57
N GLU A 38 -12.31 6.50 -16.27
CA GLU A 38 -11.42 5.47 -15.72
C GLU A 38 -10.66 5.98 -14.50
N ARG A 39 -10.13 7.22 -14.52
CA ARG A 39 -9.49 7.84 -13.35
C ARG A 39 -10.45 7.93 -12.16
N LEU A 40 -11.70 8.35 -12.38
CA LEU A 40 -12.71 8.43 -11.32
C LEU A 40 -13.01 7.05 -10.71
N LEU A 41 -13.11 6.01 -11.54
CA LEU A 41 -13.27 4.64 -11.06
C LEU A 41 -12.07 4.17 -10.22
N LEU A 42 -10.84 4.52 -10.62
CA LEU A 42 -9.62 4.19 -9.87
C LEU A 42 -9.56 4.89 -8.51
N VAL A 43 -9.97 6.16 -8.44
CA VAL A 43 -10.08 6.91 -7.18
C VAL A 43 -11.15 6.27 -6.27
N ALA A 44 -12.31 5.91 -6.82
CA ALA A 44 -13.36 5.22 -6.08
C ALA A 44 -12.86 3.87 -5.52
N ALA A 45 -12.16 3.08 -6.34
CA ALA A 45 -11.56 1.81 -5.91
C ALA A 45 -10.54 2.01 -4.79
N GLY A 46 -9.70 3.05 -4.89
CA GLY A 46 -8.74 3.43 -3.85
C GLY A 46 -9.41 3.85 -2.54
N GLY A 47 -10.46 4.68 -2.62
CA GLY A 47 -11.25 5.10 -1.45
C GLY A 47 -11.89 3.92 -0.73
N ARG A 48 -12.57 3.04 -1.47
CA ARG A 48 -13.15 1.79 -0.92
C ARG A 48 -12.08 0.92 -0.28
N TYR A 49 -10.93 0.74 -0.94
CA TYR A 49 -9.84 -0.06 -0.40
C TYR A 49 -9.36 0.51 0.95
N SER A 50 -9.10 1.82 1.02
CA SER A 50 -8.66 2.49 2.25
C SER A 50 -9.65 2.29 3.40
N ALA A 51 -10.94 2.56 3.16
CA ALA A 51 -11.97 2.40 4.18
C ALA A 51 -12.15 0.93 4.61
N LEU A 52 -12.00 -0.02 3.68
CA LEU A 52 -12.03 -1.44 4.00
C LEU A 52 -10.85 -1.89 4.86
N GLN A 53 -9.65 -1.36 4.61
CA GLN A 53 -8.47 -1.67 5.44
C GLN A 53 -8.62 -1.13 6.86
N ASP A 54 -9.11 0.11 7.01
CA ASP A 54 -9.44 0.68 8.32
C ASP A 54 -10.45 -0.18 9.08
N LYS A 55 -11.55 -0.56 8.41
CA LYS A 55 -12.55 -1.49 8.98
C LYS A 55 -11.91 -2.81 9.43
N LYS A 56 -11.12 -3.46 8.57
CA LYS A 56 -10.44 -4.73 8.91
C LYS A 56 -9.50 -4.58 10.10
N ALA A 57 -8.74 -3.48 10.16
CA ALA A 57 -7.85 -3.20 11.28
C ALA A 57 -8.66 -3.01 12.58
N ALA A 58 -9.77 -2.27 12.53
CA ALA A 58 -10.66 -2.11 13.67
C ALA A 58 -11.31 -3.43 14.11
N ASP A 59 -11.69 -4.30 13.16
CA ASP A 59 -12.27 -5.62 13.43
C ASP A 59 -11.30 -6.54 14.19
N CYS A 60 -9.99 -6.40 13.94
CA CYS A 60 -8.93 -7.12 14.64
C CYS A 60 -8.68 -6.66 16.09
N LEU A 61 -9.29 -5.55 16.56
CA LEU A 61 -9.11 -5.08 17.94
C LEU A 61 -9.72 -6.07 18.94
N PRO A 62 -9.00 -6.43 20.02
CA PRO A 62 -9.52 -7.28 21.08
C PRO A 62 -10.71 -6.62 21.80
N ALA A 63 -11.73 -7.41 22.13
CA ALA A 63 -12.90 -6.92 22.86
C ALA A 63 -12.59 -6.42 24.28
N SER A 64 -11.44 -6.83 24.85
CA SER A 64 -10.95 -6.38 26.15
C SER A 64 -10.50 -4.91 26.16
N VAL A 65 -10.30 -4.31 24.99
CA VAL A 65 -9.84 -2.92 24.87
C VAL A 65 -11.04 -1.98 24.91
N SER A 66 -11.04 -1.05 25.87
CA SER A 66 -12.19 -0.18 26.18
C SER A 66 -12.71 0.66 24.99
N TYR A 67 -11.84 1.03 24.06
CA TYR A 67 -12.20 1.82 22.87
C TYR A 67 -12.61 0.97 21.66
N ALA A 68 -12.51 -0.37 21.72
CA ALA A 68 -12.69 -1.24 20.56
C ALA A 68 -14.08 -1.11 19.92
N ALA A 69 -15.14 -1.03 20.72
CA ALA A 69 -16.51 -0.89 20.21
C ALA A 69 -16.69 0.43 19.43
N GLY A 70 -16.18 1.54 19.96
CA GLY A 70 -16.23 2.84 19.30
C GLY A 70 -15.39 2.88 18.02
N ALA A 71 -14.20 2.28 18.03
CA ALA A 71 -13.33 2.19 16.86
C ALA A 71 -13.98 1.37 15.73
N LYS A 72 -14.60 0.22 16.05
CA LYS A 72 -15.33 -0.60 15.07
C LYS A 72 -16.51 0.14 14.46
N ALA A 73 -17.32 0.81 15.28
CA ALA A 73 -18.46 1.59 14.79
C ALA A 73 -18.00 2.75 13.89
N ALA A 74 -16.94 3.47 14.27
CA ALA A 74 -16.41 4.57 13.47
C ALA A 74 -15.84 4.09 12.12
N ALA A 75 -15.10 2.99 12.11
CA ALA A 75 -14.54 2.43 10.87
C ALA A 75 -15.64 1.86 9.95
N GLN A 76 -16.67 1.22 10.52
CA GLN A 76 -17.86 0.79 9.78
C GLN A 76 -18.57 1.98 9.14
N ASN A 77 -18.82 3.05 9.89
CA ASN A 77 -19.47 4.25 9.36
C ASN A 77 -18.67 4.89 8.22
N ARG A 78 -17.33 4.98 8.34
CA ARG A 78 -16.47 5.47 7.25
C ARG A 78 -16.55 4.59 6.01
N TYR A 79 -16.63 3.28 6.18
CA TYR A 79 -16.79 2.34 5.08
C TYR A 79 -18.15 2.53 4.38
N ASP A 80 -19.25 2.58 5.14
CA ASP A 80 -20.59 2.77 4.59
C ASP A 80 -20.76 4.13 3.91
N GLU A 81 -20.20 5.19 4.51
CA GLU A 81 -20.17 6.53 3.92
C GLU A 81 -19.38 6.55 2.60
N THR A 82 -18.24 5.87 2.54
CA THR A 82 -17.45 5.74 1.32
C THR A 82 -18.26 5.03 0.22
N LEU A 83 -18.92 3.92 0.54
CA LEU A 83 -19.77 3.21 -0.43
C LEU A 83 -20.95 4.07 -0.90
N ARG A 84 -21.58 4.82 0.01
CA ARG A 84 -22.66 5.75 -0.32
C ARG A 84 -22.18 6.83 -1.30
N HIS A 85 -21.06 7.50 -1.00
CA HIS A 85 -20.51 8.53 -1.88
C HIS A 85 -20.17 7.97 -3.26
N ILE A 86 -19.59 6.77 -3.34
CA ILE A 86 -19.31 6.11 -4.62
C ILE A 86 -20.62 5.86 -5.39
N ALA A 87 -21.65 5.32 -4.74
CA ALA A 87 -22.94 5.07 -5.36
C ALA A 87 -23.62 6.35 -5.88
N GLU A 88 -23.52 7.46 -5.12
CA GLU A 88 -24.07 8.77 -5.50
C GLU A 88 -23.45 9.36 -6.78
N THR A 89 -22.22 8.95 -7.13
CA THR A 89 -21.59 9.35 -8.41
C THR A 89 -22.10 8.55 -9.62
N GLY A 90 -22.98 7.57 -9.41
CA GLY A 90 -23.48 6.66 -10.45
C GLY A 90 -22.52 5.52 -10.79
N ILE A 91 -21.40 5.38 -10.07
CA ILE A 91 -20.49 4.23 -10.22
C ILE A 91 -21.18 2.97 -9.71
N LYS A 92 -21.16 1.90 -10.52
CA LYS A 92 -21.78 0.62 -10.19
C LYS A 92 -20.72 -0.40 -9.79
N GLU A 93 -21.01 -1.18 -8.75
CA GLU A 93 -20.19 -2.33 -8.36
C GLU A 93 -20.60 -3.55 -9.18
N ALA A 94 -19.61 -4.23 -9.76
CA ALA A 94 -19.81 -5.49 -10.46
C ALA A 94 -19.18 -6.64 -9.68
N PHE A 95 -19.88 -7.77 -9.68
CA PHE A 95 -19.55 -8.94 -8.88
C PHE A 95 -18.91 -10.02 -9.74
N ASP A 96 -18.00 -10.78 -9.15
CA ASP A 96 -17.44 -11.97 -9.80
C ASP A 96 -18.43 -13.15 -9.77
N ARG A 97 -17.99 -14.31 -10.26
CA ARG A 97 -18.82 -15.53 -10.30
C ARG A 97 -19.21 -16.07 -8.92
N ARG A 98 -18.52 -15.64 -7.86
CA ARG A 98 -18.78 -16.04 -6.47
C ARG A 98 -19.72 -15.06 -5.76
N GLY A 99 -20.09 -13.97 -6.43
CA GLY A 99 -20.87 -12.89 -5.84
C GLY A 99 -20.02 -11.90 -5.05
N ASP A 100 -18.70 -11.95 -5.18
CA ASP A 100 -17.80 -11.00 -4.51
C ASP A 100 -17.60 -9.74 -5.36
N PRO A 101 -17.59 -8.54 -4.75
CA PRO A 101 -17.22 -7.30 -5.44
C PRO A 101 -15.86 -7.42 -6.14
N SER A 102 -15.83 -7.14 -7.44
CA SER A 102 -14.63 -7.36 -8.27
C SER A 102 -14.21 -6.15 -9.08
N HIS A 103 -15.16 -5.38 -9.61
CA HIS A 103 -14.89 -4.22 -10.45
C HIS A 103 -15.83 -3.07 -10.11
N TYR A 104 -15.38 -1.86 -10.42
CA TYR A 104 -16.30 -0.76 -10.66
C TYR A 104 -16.53 -0.57 -12.14
N VAL A 105 -17.76 -0.16 -12.48
CA VAL A 105 -18.24 0.03 -13.84
C VAL A 105 -18.86 1.42 -13.94
N TRP A 106 -18.49 2.15 -14.99
CA TRP A 106 -19.06 3.44 -15.31
C TRP A 106 -20.46 3.30 -15.91
N ASN A 107 -21.17 4.42 -16.07
CA ASN A 107 -22.54 4.43 -16.59
C ASN A 107 -22.67 3.90 -18.04
N ASP A 108 -21.59 3.91 -18.81
CA ASP A 108 -21.55 3.37 -20.18
C ASP A 108 -21.54 1.82 -20.22
N GLY A 109 -21.35 1.16 -19.07
CA GLY A 109 -21.25 -0.31 -18.97
C GLY A 109 -19.98 -0.92 -19.56
N ALA A 110 -19.16 -0.14 -20.27
CA ALA A 110 -17.96 -0.59 -20.97
C ALA A 110 -16.70 -0.24 -20.18
N THR A 111 -16.63 0.96 -19.61
CA THR A 111 -15.50 1.43 -18.82
C THR A 111 -15.56 0.77 -17.45
N LYS A 112 -14.54 -0.03 -17.11
CA LYS A 112 -14.47 -0.75 -15.84
C LYS A 112 -13.04 -0.84 -15.33
N VAL A 113 -12.88 -0.85 -14.02
CA VAL A 113 -11.59 -1.04 -13.36
C VAL A 113 -11.69 -2.08 -12.25
N PRO A 114 -10.64 -2.87 -12.00
CA PRO A 114 -10.64 -3.84 -10.92
C PRO A 114 -10.58 -3.14 -9.55
N LEU A 115 -11.34 -3.66 -8.58
CA LEU A 115 -11.25 -3.24 -7.17
C LEU A 115 -9.95 -3.71 -6.52
N LYS A 116 -9.40 -4.84 -6.99
CA LYS A 116 -8.14 -5.37 -6.48
C LYS A 116 -6.96 -4.69 -7.16
N PHE A 117 -6.07 -4.14 -6.35
CA PHE A 117 -4.80 -3.56 -6.76
C PHE A 117 -3.66 -4.57 -6.54
N ASN A 118 -2.93 -4.91 -7.59
CA ASN A 118 -1.71 -5.69 -7.49
C ASN A 118 -0.51 -4.76 -7.61
N ILE A 119 -0.02 -4.28 -6.47
CA ILE A 119 1.08 -3.35 -6.39
C ILE A 119 2.34 -3.86 -7.08
N THR A 120 2.67 -5.15 -6.97
CA THR A 120 3.87 -5.72 -7.61
C THR A 120 3.81 -5.61 -9.13
N SER A 121 2.65 -5.94 -9.72
CA SER A 121 2.45 -5.82 -11.17
C SER A 121 2.48 -4.36 -11.63
N GLU A 122 1.99 -3.45 -10.81
CA GLU A 122 1.95 -2.02 -11.13
C GLU A 122 3.34 -1.39 -10.99
N VAL A 123 4.15 -1.78 -9.99
CA VAL A 123 5.57 -1.40 -9.93
C VAL A 123 6.29 -1.85 -11.19
N ALA A 124 6.09 -3.09 -11.65
CA ALA A 124 6.71 -3.58 -12.88
C ALA A 124 6.24 -2.82 -14.14
N LYS A 125 4.98 -2.36 -14.17
CA LYS A 125 4.45 -1.52 -15.26
C LYS A 125 5.10 -0.14 -15.27
N TRP A 126 5.15 0.53 -14.11
CA TRP A 126 5.51 1.95 -14.02
C TRP A 126 7.02 2.19 -13.84
N PHE A 127 7.73 1.24 -13.25
CA PHE A 127 9.16 1.31 -12.99
C PHE A 127 9.88 0.06 -13.52
N PRO A 128 9.81 -0.21 -14.84
CA PRO A 128 10.34 -1.46 -15.42
C PRO A 128 11.85 -1.63 -15.23
N ASP A 129 12.58 -0.52 -15.09
CA ASP A 129 14.04 -0.50 -14.87
C ASP A 129 14.44 -0.67 -13.40
N LEU A 130 13.46 -0.65 -12.49
CA LEU A 130 13.66 -0.77 -11.04
C LEU A 130 12.85 -1.97 -10.45
N PRO A 131 12.83 -3.17 -11.06
CA PRO A 131 11.88 -4.21 -10.69
C PRO A 131 12.11 -4.78 -9.27
N ALA A 132 13.34 -4.72 -8.77
CA ALA A 132 13.70 -5.19 -7.43
C ALA A 132 13.33 -4.20 -6.32
N ILE A 133 12.99 -2.96 -6.66
CA ILE A 133 12.83 -1.87 -5.69
C ILE A 133 11.73 -2.16 -4.66
N TYR A 134 10.61 -2.72 -5.13
CA TYR A 134 9.49 -3.09 -4.27
C TYR A 134 9.73 -4.43 -3.56
N GLN A 135 10.46 -5.35 -4.20
CA GLN A 135 10.68 -6.69 -3.65
C GLN A 135 11.48 -6.66 -2.35
N THR A 136 12.57 -5.88 -2.30
CA THR A 136 13.39 -5.75 -1.09
C THR A 136 12.60 -5.15 0.07
N GLY A 137 11.81 -4.09 -0.20
CA GLY A 137 10.94 -3.46 0.80
C GLY A 137 9.84 -4.38 1.31
N SER A 138 9.13 -5.04 0.38
CA SER A 138 8.05 -5.98 0.71
C SER A 138 8.56 -7.21 1.47
N GLY A 139 9.74 -7.70 1.09
CA GLY A 139 10.41 -8.83 1.72
C GLY A 139 10.72 -8.63 3.20
N ALA A 140 11.35 -7.50 3.51
CA ALA A 140 11.66 -7.12 4.88
C ALA A 140 10.39 -6.96 5.72
N VAL A 141 9.33 -6.35 5.18
CA VAL A 141 8.03 -6.18 5.88
C VAL A 141 7.35 -7.53 6.17
N HIS A 142 7.55 -8.53 5.32
CA HIS A 142 7.02 -9.89 5.53
C HIS A 142 8.00 -10.83 6.23
N SER A 143 9.07 -10.29 6.83
CA SER A 143 10.08 -11.05 7.56
C SER A 143 10.73 -12.17 6.74
N VAL A 144 10.93 -11.95 5.43
CA VAL A 144 11.60 -12.92 4.57
C VAL A 144 13.08 -13.00 4.98
N PRO A 145 13.60 -14.17 5.43
CA PRO A 145 14.89 -14.23 6.14
C PRO A 145 16.08 -13.66 5.37
N TRP A 146 16.19 -13.93 4.06
CA TRP A 146 17.32 -13.42 3.27
C TRP A 146 17.21 -11.90 3.01
N GLN A 147 16.00 -11.36 2.90
CA GLN A 147 15.76 -9.92 2.70
C GLN A 147 15.90 -9.12 4.00
N LEU A 148 15.67 -9.79 5.15
CA LEU A 148 16.03 -9.26 6.46
C LEU A 148 17.56 -9.22 6.64
N ALA A 149 18.27 -10.25 6.20
CA ALA A 149 19.74 -10.28 6.25
C ALA A 149 20.37 -9.15 5.41
N ASP A 150 19.77 -8.79 4.27
CA ASP A 150 20.23 -7.63 3.47
C ASP A 150 19.94 -6.27 4.15
N ALA A 151 18.96 -6.21 5.05
CA ALA A 151 18.60 -5.00 5.81
C ALA A 151 19.38 -4.86 7.14
N VAL A 152 20.15 -5.89 7.52
CA VAL A 152 20.82 -6.01 8.81
C VAL A 152 22.30 -6.33 8.57
N ALA A 153 23.21 -5.42 8.93
CA ALA A 153 24.64 -5.68 8.78
C ALA A 153 25.15 -6.48 9.99
N GLU A 154 25.95 -7.53 9.77
CA GLU A 154 26.75 -8.13 10.85
C GLU A 154 27.66 -7.06 11.47
N SER A 155 27.83 -7.11 12.79
CA SER A 155 28.61 -6.13 13.54
C SER A 155 29.19 -6.73 14.81
N ASP A 156 30.50 -6.87 14.83
CA ASP A 156 31.29 -7.34 15.98
C ASP A 156 31.20 -6.41 17.20
N THR A 157 30.71 -5.19 17.01
CA THR A 157 30.54 -4.18 18.07
C THR A 157 29.10 -4.06 18.57
N ALA A 158 28.16 -4.81 18.00
CA ALA A 158 26.77 -4.83 18.45
C ALA A 158 26.53 -6.05 19.34
N PHE A 159 25.81 -5.87 20.45
CA PHE A 159 25.53 -6.97 21.40
C PHE A 159 24.80 -8.16 20.75
N SER A 160 23.93 -7.89 19.77
CA SER A 160 23.21 -8.90 19.01
C SER A 160 24.05 -9.58 17.92
N GLY A 161 25.28 -9.12 17.67
CA GLY A 161 26.08 -9.50 16.49
C GLY A 161 25.67 -8.76 15.21
N TYR A 162 24.70 -7.84 15.30
CA TYR A 162 24.13 -7.15 14.14
C TYR A 162 23.89 -5.66 14.41
N ARG A 163 24.23 -4.79 13.45
CA ARG A 163 24.01 -3.33 13.49
C ARG A 163 23.08 -2.90 12.37
N VAL A 164 22.18 -1.97 12.70
CA VAL A 164 21.30 -1.30 11.73
C VAL A 164 22.13 -0.38 10.84
N ARG A 165 21.99 -0.51 9.51
CA ARG A 165 22.47 0.50 8.55
C ARG A 165 21.32 0.85 7.61
N PRO A 166 21.09 2.14 7.33
CA PRO A 166 20.16 2.51 6.27
C PRO A 166 20.57 1.82 4.96
N SER A 167 19.65 1.14 4.30
CA SER A 167 19.85 0.73 2.91
C SER A 167 19.85 1.97 2.02
N ILE A 168 21.02 2.56 1.81
CA ILE A 168 21.19 3.76 0.96
C ILE A 168 20.65 3.50 -0.45
N LEU A 169 20.82 2.29 -0.97
CA LEU A 169 20.25 1.87 -2.25
C LEU A 169 18.72 1.83 -2.21
N GLY A 170 18.11 1.30 -1.15
CA GLY A 170 16.65 1.29 -0.99
C GLY A 170 16.04 2.68 -0.80
N ILE A 171 16.78 3.60 -0.15
CA ILE A 171 16.37 5.00 -0.01
C ILE A 171 16.51 5.72 -1.35
N GLY A 172 17.66 5.59 -2.03
CA GLY A 172 17.90 6.20 -3.33
C GLY A 172 16.90 5.74 -4.38
N ALA A 173 16.62 4.45 -4.44
CA ALA A 173 15.65 3.92 -5.38
C ALA A 173 14.23 4.45 -5.08
N ALA A 174 13.84 4.59 -3.79
CA ALA A 174 12.55 5.18 -3.45
C ALA A 174 12.46 6.65 -3.88
N VAL A 175 13.56 7.41 -3.75
CA VAL A 175 13.67 8.77 -4.27
C VAL A 175 13.51 8.77 -5.80
N ASP A 176 14.21 7.89 -6.52
CA ASP A 176 14.11 7.78 -7.98
C ASP A 176 12.68 7.45 -8.42
N ALA A 177 12.00 6.51 -7.75
CA ALA A 177 10.62 6.16 -8.05
C ALA A 177 9.67 7.36 -7.89
N VAL A 178 9.85 8.15 -6.83
CA VAL A 178 9.07 9.38 -6.60
C VAL A 178 9.39 10.43 -7.67
N LEU A 179 10.67 10.62 -8.02
CA LEU A 179 11.07 11.58 -9.07
C LEU A 179 10.50 11.20 -10.44
N VAL A 180 10.59 9.92 -10.81
CA VAL A 180 9.98 9.39 -12.04
C VAL A 180 8.48 9.64 -12.01
N ALA A 181 7.79 9.31 -10.91
CA ALA A 181 6.36 9.56 -10.77
C ALA A 181 6.03 11.06 -10.96
N CYS A 182 6.76 11.96 -10.32
CA CYS A 182 6.56 13.41 -10.49
C CYS A 182 6.79 13.91 -11.91
N SER A 183 7.64 13.24 -12.70
CA SER A 183 7.89 13.58 -14.11
C SER A 183 6.93 12.90 -15.10
N THR A 184 6.13 11.93 -14.64
CA THR A 184 5.18 11.16 -15.47
C THR A 184 3.76 11.74 -15.42
N VAL A 185 3.52 12.74 -14.55
CA VAL A 185 2.24 13.45 -14.38
C VAL A 185 2.11 14.61 -15.35
#